data_AF-A0A9Q7B2B6-F1
#
_entry.id   AF-A0A9Q7B2B6-F1
#
_cell.length_a   1.000
_cell.length_b   1.000
_cell.length_c   1.000
_cell.angle_alpha   90.00
_cell.angle_beta   90.00
_cell.angle_gamma   90.00
#
_symmetry.space_group_name_H-M   'P 1'
#
loop_
_entity.id
_entity.type
_entity.pdbx_description
1 polymer ?
#
loop_
_entity_poly.entity_id
_entity_poly.type
_entity_poly.pdbx_seq_one_letter_code
_entity_poly.pdbx_strand_id
1 'polypeptide(L)'
;MNAANLSPDLLFYSKSRHPEPSVHLGRRFDLSGTFQYEPGNTIVCHVVDGSETQQALIDARAKYLAMPEAGQFTFTAMSSLHMTLFQGIIEYRRDRQFWPADLPTDMPIDEMTEVMGERLKAFSMRDPFKVSVTRARPSGLLVDGATAEDRRIMRAWRDAFADLLGYRHPDHDTYAFHITFAYVIERLSDEALPRWQQLLDEIGSDVRERCPILELRPPAFCAFDDMNHFEELMVFNFKP
;
A
#
# COMPACT_ATOMS: atom_id res chain seq x y z
N MET A 1 28.20 -21.68 5.15
CA MET A 1 27.35 -20.63 4.58
C MET A 1 25.93 -21.18 4.59
N ASN A 2 25.08 -20.69 5.51
CA ASN A 2 23.69 -21.12 5.55
C ASN A 2 23.04 -20.68 4.23
N ALA A 3 22.44 -21.60 3.49
CA ALA A 3 21.50 -21.23 2.45
C ALA A 3 20.35 -20.51 3.16
N ALA A 4 20.37 -19.18 3.14
CA ALA A 4 19.28 -18.40 3.68
C ALA A 4 18.01 -18.82 2.94
N ASN A 5 17.00 -19.28 3.68
CA ASN A 5 15.67 -19.48 3.11
C ASN A 5 15.14 -18.11 2.71
N LEU A 6 15.37 -17.71 1.46
CA LEU A 6 14.86 -16.46 0.90
C LEU A 6 13.33 -16.52 0.88
N SER A 7 12.68 -15.49 1.40
CA SER A 7 11.23 -15.39 1.40
C SER A 7 10.67 -15.34 -0.03
N PRO A 8 9.48 -15.93 -0.29
CA PRO A 8 8.82 -15.82 -1.60
C PRO A 8 8.66 -14.38 -2.06
N ASP A 9 8.35 -13.46 -1.14
CA ASP A 9 8.23 -12.03 -1.44
C ASP A 9 9.52 -11.41 -1.90
N LEU A 10 10.67 -11.76 -1.30
CA LEU A 10 11.97 -11.28 -1.78
C LEU A 10 12.33 -11.90 -3.13
N LEU A 11 12.02 -13.18 -3.35
CA LEU A 11 12.29 -13.86 -4.61
C LEU A 11 11.53 -13.23 -5.79
N PHE A 12 10.37 -12.59 -5.55
CA PHE A 12 9.68 -11.79 -6.57
C PHE A 12 10.51 -10.60 -7.06
N TYR A 13 11.50 -10.14 -6.29
CA TYR A 13 12.40 -9.04 -6.66
C TYR A 13 13.74 -9.53 -7.25
N SER A 14 13.94 -10.84 -7.43
CA SER A 14 15.14 -11.39 -8.06
C SER A 14 15.13 -11.15 -9.57
N LYS A 15 16.22 -10.60 -10.09
CA LYS A 15 16.45 -10.37 -11.52
C LYS A 15 16.56 -11.66 -12.32
N SER A 16 17.08 -12.74 -11.73
CA SER A 16 17.20 -14.03 -12.42
C SER A 16 15.85 -14.74 -12.59
N ARG A 17 14.91 -14.48 -11.67
CA ARG A 17 13.54 -15.05 -11.69
C ARG A 17 12.54 -14.19 -12.44
N HIS A 18 12.71 -12.88 -12.34
CA HIS A 18 11.82 -11.87 -12.91
C HIS A 18 12.64 -10.87 -13.73
N PRO A 19 13.15 -11.26 -14.90
CA PRO A 19 13.99 -10.40 -15.74
C PRO A 19 13.20 -9.27 -16.40
N GLU A 20 11.87 -9.37 -16.44
CA GLU A 20 10.99 -8.34 -16.97
C GLU A 20 11.08 -7.03 -16.16
N PRO A 21 10.95 -5.87 -16.82
CA PRO A 21 10.82 -4.60 -16.12
C PRO A 21 9.60 -4.57 -15.19
N SER A 22 9.64 -3.71 -14.18
CA SER A 22 8.47 -3.44 -13.34
C SER A 22 7.27 -3.02 -14.21
N VAL A 23 6.10 -3.61 -13.94
CA VAL A 23 4.85 -3.28 -14.66
C VAL A 23 4.42 -1.82 -14.51
N HIS A 24 4.99 -1.12 -13.52
CA HIS A 24 4.75 0.27 -13.22
C HIS A 24 5.74 1.23 -13.91
N LEU A 25 6.84 0.71 -14.47
CA LEU A 25 7.85 1.52 -15.14
C LEU A 25 7.28 2.17 -16.41
N GLY A 26 7.51 3.48 -16.56
CA GLY A 26 6.98 4.29 -17.66
C GLY A 26 5.51 4.69 -17.50
N ARG A 27 4.86 4.33 -16.38
CA ARG A 27 3.49 4.76 -16.04
C ARG A 27 3.42 5.43 -14.68
N ARG A 28 3.83 4.73 -13.61
CA ARG A 28 3.84 5.26 -12.24
C ARG A 28 5.09 6.03 -11.93
N PHE A 29 6.22 5.59 -12.48
CA PHE A 29 7.52 6.24 -12.34
C PHE A 29 8.38 6.00 -13.59
N ASP A 30 9.36 6.87 -13.83
CA ASP A 30 10.34 6.71 -14.91
C ASP A 30 11.65 6.06 -14.42
N LEU A 31 12.63 5.91 -15.32
CA LEU A 31 13.94 5.34 -15.01
C LEU A 31 14.79 6.20 -14.05
N SER A 32 14.46 7.48 -13.88
CA SER A 32 15.10 8.34 -12.88
C SER A 32 14.51 8.13 -11.47
N GLY A 33 13.43 7.36 -11.36
CA GLY A 33 12.68 7.18 -10.12
C GLY A 33 11.68 8.31 -9.85
N THR A 34 11.42 9.18 -10.81
CA THR A 34 10.43 10.27 -10.65
C THR A 34 9.03 9.72 -10.84
N PHE A 35 8.15 9.89 -9.85
CA PHE A 35 6.73 9.55 -9.97
C PHE A 35 6.08 10.40 -11.06
N GLN A 36 5.25 9.76 -11.88
CA GLN A 36 4.54 10.38 -12.97
C GLN A 36 3.08 10.62 -12.57
N TYR A 37 2.42 11.52 -13.30
CA TYR A 37 0.99 11.76 -13.16
C TYR A 37 0.20 10.49 -13.49
N GLU A 38 -0.42 9.92 -12.47
CA GLU A 38 -1.25 8.70 -12.51
C GLU A 38 -2.44 8.93 -11.54
N PRO A 39 -3.37 9.84 -11.89
CA PRO A 39 -4.38 10.30 -10.96
C PRO A 39 -5.38 9.21 -10.61
N GLY A 40 -5.93 9.27 -9.41
CA GLY A 40 -6.93 8.32 -8.95
C GLY A 40 -7.53 8.69 -7.61
N ASN A 41 -8.32 7.76 -7.07
CA ASN A 41 -8.85 7.85 -5.73
C ASN A 41 -8.72 6.51 -5.00
N THR A 42 -8.83 6.52 -3.68
CA THR A 42 -8.62 5.33 -2.84
C THR A 42 -9.20 5.52 -1.45
N ILE A 43 -9.31 4.44 -0.67
CA ILE A 43 -9.60 4.52 0.76
C ILE A 43 -8.41 3.97 1.53
N VAL A 44 -7.77 4.83 2.31
CA VAL A 44 -6.49 4.55 2.98
C VAL A 44 -6.54 4.90 4.46
N CYS A 45 -5.65 4.31 5.24
CA CYS A 45 -5.35 4.71 6.60
C CYS A 45 -3.93 5.29 6.63
N HIS A 46 -3.80 6.61 6.76
CA HIS A 46 -2.50 7.27 6.87
C HIS A 46 -1.79 6.92 8.18
N VAL A 47 -0.46 6.89 8.17
CA VAL A 47 0.32 6.84 9.42
C VAL A 47 0.10 8.12 10.21
N VAL A 48 -0.07 8.03 11.52
CA VAL A 48 -0.26 9.21 12.38
C VAL A 48 1.03 10.03 12.47
N ASP A 49 0.98 11.32 12.15
CA ASP A 49 2.14 12.21 12.25
C ASP A 49 2.60 12.38 13.70
N GLY A 50 3.92 12.36 13.91
CA GLY A 50 4.55 12.45 15.23
C GLY A 50 4.39 11.21 16.12
N SER A 51 3.76 10.14 15.60
CA SER A 51 3.57 8.90 16.34
C SER A 51 4.85 8.06 16.47
N GLU A 52 4.85 7.13 17.43
CA GLU A 52 5.95 6.16 17.56
C GLU A 52 6.02 5.25 16.33
N THR A 53 4.85 4.94 15.75
CA THR A 53 4.77 4.25 14.45
C THR A 53 5.51 5.03 13.37
N GLN A 54 5.25 6.33 13.19
CA GLN A 54 5.95 7.12 12.18
C GLN A 54 7.47 7.08 12.38
N GLN A 55 7.94 7.25 13.62
CA GLN A 55 9.37 7.19 13.92
C GLN A 55 9.97 5.81 13.60
N ALA A 56 9.28 4.72 13.95
CA ALA A 56 9.71 3.36 13.62
C ALA A 56 9.81 3.15 12.10
N LEU A 57 8.87 3.69 11.32
CA LEU A 57 8.91 3.60 9.86
C LEU A 57 10.01 4.48 9.25
N ILE A 58 10.30 5.65 9.81
CA ILE A 58 11.44 6.49 9.41
C ILE A 58 12.75 5.71 9.58
N ASP A 59 12.95 5.12 10.76
CA ASP A 59 14.17 4.36 11.08
C ASP A 59 14.28 3.12 10.18
N ALA A 60 13.15 2.45 9.91
CA ALA A 60 13.13 1.31 8.99
C ALA A 60 13.53 1.71 7.56
N ARG A 61 12.96 2.80 7.03
CA ARG A 61 13.29 3.31 5.69
C ARG A 61 14.73 3.80 5.60
N ALA A 62 15.30 4.36 6.68
CA ALA A 62 16.71 4.73 6.71
C ALA A 62 17.62 3.52 6.48
N LYS A 63 17.28 2.34 7.02
CA LYS A 63 18.05 1.11 6.75
C LYS A 63 17.90 0.64 5.29
N TYR A 64 16.71 0.77 4.68
CA TYR A 64 16.53 0.50 3.25
C TYR A 64 17.39 1.44 2.38
N LEU A 65 17.39 2.73 2.71
CA LEU A 65 18.18 3.74 1.99
C LEU A 65 19.69 3.56 2.16
N ALA A 66 20.13 2.90 3.24
CA ALA A 66 21.53 2.56 3.46
C ALA A 66 22.01 1.34 2.64
N MET A 67 21.10 0.59 1.99
CA MET A 67 21.48 -0.54 1.15
C MET A 67 22.18 -0.08 -0.13
N PRO A 68 23.18 -0.82 -0.63
CA PRO A 68 23.82 -0.50 -1.91
C PRO A 68 22.84 -0.44 -3.09
N GLU A 69 21.74 -1.20 -3.05
CA GLU A 69 20.70 -1.22 -4.09
C GLU A 69 19.62 -0.16 -3.88
N ALA A 70 19.74 0.76 -2.93
CA ALA A 70 18.69 1.77 -2.69
C ALA A 70 18.31 2.52 -3.98
N GLY A 71 19.30 2.82 -4.84
CA GLY A 71 19.06 3.45 -6.15
C GLY A 71 18.32 2.59 -7.19
N GLN A 72 18.10 1.30 -6.92
CA GLN A 72 17.26 0.42 -7.73
C GLN A 72 15.77 0.54 -7.40
N PHE A 73 15.42 1.40 -6.43
CA PHE A 73 14.05 1.66 -6.01
C PHE A 73 13.76 3.17 -6.07
N THR A 74 12.49 3.51 -6.28
CA THR A 74 11.97 4.86 -6.03
C THR A 74 11.15 4.85 -4.74
N PHE A 75 11.46 5.78 -3.85
CA PHE A 75 10.88 5.86 -2.52
C PHE A 75 9.78 6.92 -2.50
N THR A 76 8.63 6.59 -1.92
CA THR A 76 7.52 7.54 -1.72
C THR A 76 7.86 8.63 -0.70
N ALA A 77 7.09 9.72 -0.65
CA ALA A 77 7.23 10.72 0.40
C ALA A 77 6.91 10.13 1.79
N MET A 78 7.58 10.59 2.86
CA MET A 78 7.26 10.17 4.23
C MET A 78 5.81 10.50 4.62
N SER A 79 5.31 11.66 4.18
CA SER A 79 3.93 12.09 4.39
C SER A 79 2.90 11.24 3.66
N SER A 80 3.32 10.48 2.64
CA SER A 80 2.41 9.63 1.86
C SER A 80 2.30 8.20 2.39
N LEU A 81 3.00 7.85 3.49
CA LEU A 81 2.88 6.51 4.07
C LEU A 81 1.46 6.23 4.57
N HIS A 82 0.86 5.17 4.02
CA HIS A 82 -0.48 4.72 4.36
C HIS A 82 -0.61 3.22 4.14
N MET A 83 -1.63 2.62 4.75
CA MET A 83 -2.15 1.31 4.37
C MET A 83 -3.41 1.51 3.52
N THR A 84 -3.46 0.97 2.31
CA THR A 84 -4.70 0.96 1.53
C THR A 84 -5.68 -0.06 2.12
N LEU A 85 -6.87 0.40 2.51
CA LEU A 85 -7.96 -0.46 2.97
C LEU A 85 -8.79 -0.96 1.79
N PHE A 86 -9.10 -0.07 0.85
CA PHE A 86 -9.82 -0.38 -0.38
C PHE A 86 -9.26 0.43 -1.56
N GLN A 87 -8.95 -0.26 -2.66
CA GLN A 87 -8.44 0.39 -3.86
C GLN A 87 -9.61 1.06 -4.60
N GLY A 88 -9.50 2.37 -4.82
CA GLY A 88 -10.42 3.11 -5.67
C GLY A 88 -10.10 2.88 -7.15
N ILE A 89 -10.40 3.87 -7.98
CA ILE A 89 -10.03 3.87 -9.40
C ILE A 89 -8.70 4.59 -9.62
N ILE A 90 -8.00 4.27 -10.71
CA ILE A 90 -6.73 4.90 -11.08
C ILE A 90 -6.61 5.00 -12.60
N GLU A 91 -6.02 6.09 -13.06
CA GLU A 91 -5.65 6.27 -14.46
C GLU A 91 -4.75 5.11 -14.94
N TYR A 92 -4.88 4.75 -16.21
CA TYR A 92 -4.21 3.60 -16.84
C TYR A 92 -4.65 2.20 -16.35
N ARG A 93 -5.69 2.10 -15.51
CA ARG A 93 -6.39 0.83 -15.18
C ARG A 93 -7.90 0.91 -15.35
N ARG A 94 -8.33 1.44 -16.50
CA ARG A 94 -9.74 1.63 -16.91
C ARG A 94 -10.38 0.34 -17.45
N ASP A 95 -10.39 -0.71 -16.63
CA ASP A 95 -10.95 -2.02 -16.98
C ASP A 95 -12.10 -2.41 -16.03
N ARG A 96 -13.07 -3.18 -16.55
CA ARG A 96 -14.31 -3.54 -15.83
C ARG A 96 -14.09 -4.34 -14.55
N GLN A 97 -12.94 -4.99 -14.37
CA GLN A 97 -12.60 -5.67 -13.10
C GLN A 97 -12.15 -4.70 -12.00
N PHE A 98 -11.86 -3.45 -12.36
CA PHE A 98 -11.30 -2.42 -11.47
C PHE A 98 -12.11 -1.11 -11.52
N TRP A 99 -13.35 -1.18 -12.02
CA TRP A 99 -14.20 -0.03 -12.29
C TRP A 99 -15.66 -0.33 -11.97
N PRO A 100 -16.44 0.60 -11.38
CA PRO A 100 -17.87 0.42 -11.16
C PRO A 100 -18.61 -0.01 -12.42
N ALA A 101 -19.38 -1.10 -12.33
CA ALA A 101 -20.03 -1.70 -13.51
C ALA A 101 -21.04 -0.76 -14.19
N ASP A 102 -21.62 0.17 -13.44
CA ASP A 102 -22.65 1.10 -13.87
C ASP A 102 -22.12 2.43 -14.42
N LEU A 103 -20.80 2.66 -14.39
CA LEU A 103 -20.17 3.89 -14.89
C LEU A 103 -19.35 3.64 -16.17
N PRO A 104 -19.25 4.61 -17.10
CA PRO A 104 -18.38 4.53 -18.27
C PRO A 104 -16.89 4.44 -17.87
N THR A 105 -16.11 3.59 -18.54
CA THR A 105 -14.67 3.41 -18.25
C THR A 105 -13.81 4.59 -18.71
N ASP A 106 -14.34 5.45 -19.57
CA ASP A 106 -13.73 6.67 -20.08
C ASP A 106 -14.15 7.93 -19.29
N MET A 107 -14.97 7.80 -18.24
CA MET A 107 -15.32 8.91 -17.36
C MET A 107 -14.06 9.53 -16.73
N PRO A 108 -13.90 10.87 -16.74
CA PRO A 108 -12.75 11.54 -16.14
C PRO A 108 -12.55 11.15 -14.65
N ILE A 109 -11.30 11.13 -14.20
CA ILE A 109 -10.97 10.71 -12.82
C ILE A 109 -11.64 11.63 -11.77
N ASP A 110 -11.69 12.93 -12.03
CA ASP A 110 -12.32 13.90 -11.11
C ASP A 110 -13.83 13.65 -11.00
N GLU A 111 -14.52 13.45 -12.12
CA GLU A 111 -15.95 13.11 -12.15
C GLU A 111 -16.23 11.78 -11.43
N MET A 112 -15.37 10.77 -11.64
CA MET A 112 -15.46 9.50 -10.91
C MET A 112 -15.28 9.70 -9.40
N THR A 113 -14.36 10.58 -9.00
CA THR A 113 -14.09 10.90 -7.60
C THR A 113 -15.29 11.59 -6.94
N GLU A 114 -15.94 12.52 -7.64
CA GLU A 114 -17.19 13.14 -7.19
C GLU A 114 -18.31 12.10 -7.02
N VAL A 115 -18.55 11.26 -8.04
CA VAL A 115 -19.60 10.22 -7.99
C VAL A 115 -19.35 9.22 -6.84
N MET A 116 -18.11 8.76 -6.68
CA MET A 116 -17.74 7.86 -5.59
C MET A 116 -17.88 8.54 -4.23
N GLY A 117 -17.46 9.81 -4.11
CA GLY A 117 -17.63 10.61 -2.91
C GLY A 117 -19.11 10.75 -2.49
N GLU A 118 -20.00 11.03 -3.45
CA GLU A 118 -21.45 11.08 -3.18
C GLU A 118 -22.01 9.73 -2.72
N ARG A 119 -21.61 8.61 -3.33
CA ARG A 119 -22.00 7.26 -2.86
C ARG A 119 -21.56 7.02 -1.43
N LEU A 120 -20.32 7.39 -1.10
CA LEU A 120 -19.73 7.15 0.21
C LEU A 120 -20.39 7.96 1.34
N LYS A 121 -21.15 9.02 1.05
CA LYS A 121 -21.98 9.70 2.07
C LYS A 121 -23.05 8.79 2.68
N ALA A 122 -23.49 7.76 1.94
CA ALA A 122 -24.43 6.75 2.44
C ALA A 122 -23.75 5.61 3.22
N PHE A 123 -22.41 5.65 3.38
CA PHE A 123 -21.67 4.60 4.04
C PHE A 123 -22.04 4.47 5.52
N SER A 124 -22.37 3.25 5.93
CA SER A 124 -22.58 2.92 7.34
C SER A 124 -21.26 2.50 7.97
N MET A 125 -20.84 3.27 8.98
CA MET A 125 -19.63 3.00 9.76
C MET A 125 -19.56 1.54 10.22
N ARG A 126 -18.36 0.95 10.16
CA ARG A 126 -18.06 -0.36 10.76
C ARG A 126 -17.21 -0.17 12.01
N ASP A 127 -17.03 -1.26 12.75
CA ASP A 127 -16.22 -1.28 13.96
C ASP A 127 -14.75 -0.87 13.68
N PRO A 128 -14.05 -0.28 14.66
CA PRO A 128 -12.62 -0.03 14.54
C PRO A 128 -11.83 -1.34 14.49
N PHE A 129 -10.67 -1.30 13.85
CA PHE A 129 -9.73 -2.42 13.77
C PHE A 129 -8.31 -1.96 14.08
N LYS A 130 -7.50 -2.89 14.57
CA LYS A 130 -6.08 -2.71 14.83
C LYS A 130 -5.24 -3.46 13.81
N VAL A 131 -4.14 -2.84 13.39
CA VAL A 131 -3.24 -3.39 12.37
C VAL A 131 -1.88 -3.65 13.00
N SER A 132 -1.23 -4.75 12.64
CA SER A 132 0.15 -5.04 13.02
C SER A 132 0.98 -5.44 11.80
N VAL A 133 2.29 -5.27 11.89
CA VAL A 133 3.22 -5.73 10.85
C VAL A 133 3.30 -7.24 10.88
N THR A 134 3.19 -7.88 9.71
CA THR A 134 3.41 -9.32 9.58
C THR A 134 4.85 -9.62 9.19
N ARG A 135 5.43 -8.86 8.25
CA ARG A 135 6.84 -8.96 7.82
C ARG A 135 7.21 -7.81 6.89
N ALA A 136 8.50 -7.57 6.71
CA ALA A 136 8.99 -6.65 5.70
C ALA A 136 9.12 -7.34 4.32
N ARG A 137 9.10 -6.55 3.26
CA ARG A 137 9.42 -6.92 1.88
C ARG A 137 10.17 -5.78 1.17
N PRO A 138 10.80 -5.99 0.00
CA PRO A 138 11.58 -4.93 -0.64
C PRO A 138 10.80 -3.63 -0.94
N SER A 139 9.48 -3.69 -1.15
CA SER A 139 8.64 -2.49 -1.35
C SER A 139 8.11 -1.82 -0.07
N GLY A 140 8.35 -2.39 1.12
CA GLY A 140 7.85 -1.85 2.38
C GLY A 140 7.44 -2.93 3.37
N LEU A 141 6.29 -2.78 4.01
CA LEU A 141 5.81 -3.69 5.04
C LEU A 141 4.54 -4.39 4.60
N LEU A 142 4.44 -5.70 4.83
CA LEU A 142 3.15 -6.37 4.89
C LEU A 142 2.57 -6.21 6.28
N VAL A 143 1.27 -5.96 6.32
CA VAL A 143 0.50 -5.76 7.54
C VAL A 143 -0.77 -6.61 7.48
N ASP A 144 -1.40 -6.83 8.63
CA ASP A 144 -2.69 -7.51 8.70
C ASP A 144 -3.43 -7.06 9.97
N GLY A 145 -4.70 -7.44 10.11
CA GLY A 145 -5.44 -7.27 11.35
C GLY A 145 -4.73 -7.98 12.50
N ALA A 146 -4.48 -7.24 13.59
CA ALA A 146 -3.68 -7.69 14.72
C ALA A 146 -4.24 -8.96 15.38
N THR A 147 -5.55 -9.11 15.39
CA THR A 147 -6.27 -10.30 15.84
C THR A 147 -7.16 -10.89 14.75
N ALA A 148 -7.70 -12.09 14.98
CA ALA A 148 -8.69 -12.69 14.08
C ALA A 148 -9.95 -11.83 13.92
N GLU A 149 -10.31 -11.11 14.98
CA GLU A 149 -11.45 -10.19 14.97
C GLU A 149 -11.15 -8.93 14.14
N ASP A 150 -9.96 -8.34 14.29
CA ASP A 150 -9.54 -7.21 13.45
C ASP A 150 -9.57 -7.59 11.96
N ARG A 151 -9.10 -8.80 11.61
CA ARG A 151 -9.16 -9.30 10.23
C ARG A 151 -10.60 -9.45 9.73
N ARG A 152 -11.53 -9.87 10.60
CA ARG A 152 -12.95 -9.97 10.27
C ARG A 152 -13.57 -8.60 10.02
N ILE A 153 -13.22 -7.62 10.86
CA ILE A 153 -13.68 -6.23 10.75
C ILE A 153 -13.13 -5.59 9.47
N MET A 154 -11.83 -5.74 9.18
CA MET A 154 -11.22 -5.23 7.94
C MET A 154 -11.87 -5.81 6.67
N ARG A 155 -12.22 -7.11 6.67
CA ARG A 155 -13.02 -7.70 5.57
C ARG A 155 -14.40 -7.06 5.45
N ALA A 156 -15.11 -6.89 6.57
CA ALA A 156 -16.43 -6.25 6.57
C ALA A 156 -16.40 -4.80 6.07
N TRP A 157 -15.34 -4.04 6.36
CA TRP A 157 -15.10 -2.72 5.77
C TRP A 157 -14.98 -2.82 4.24
N ARG A 158 -14.12 -3.71 3.75
CA ARG A 158 -13.88 -3.89 2.31
C ARG A 158 -15.13 -4.34 1.56
N ASP A 159 -15.87 -5.30 2.11
CA ASP A 159 -17.12 -5.78 1.52
C ASP A 159 -18.15 -4.65 1.41
N ALA A 160 -18.27 -3.84 2.46
CA ALA A 160 -19.17 -2.70 2.46
C ALA A 160 -18.80 -1.65 1.40
N PHE A 161 -17.51 -1.36 1.21
CA PHE A 161 -17.05 -0.46 0.15
C PHE A 161 -17.28 -1.05 -1.24
N ALA A 162 -16.99 -2.33 -1.44
CA ALA A 162 -17.24 -3.01 -2.70
C ALA A 162 -18.72 -2.97 -3.10
N ASP A 163 -19.61 -3.28 -2.16
CA ASP A 163 -21.05 -3.27 -2.42
C ASP A 163 -21.57 -1.87 -2.73
N LEU A 164 -21.07 -0.86 -2.01
CA LEU A 164 -21.48 0.54 -2.19
C LEU A 164 -20.91 1.17 -3.48
N LEU A 165 -19.67 0.87 -3.82
CA LEU A 165 -18.98 1.44 -4.99
C LEU A 165 -19.24 0.63 -6.26
N GLY A 166 -19.73 -0.61 -6.16
CA GLY A 166 -20.24 -1.39 -7.28
C GLY A 166 -19.19 -2.19 -8.05
N TYR A 167 -18.08 -2.56 -7.40
CA TYR A 167 -17.05 -3.42 -8.00
C TYR A 167 -16.19 -4.13 -6.94
N ARG A 168 -15.52 -5.22 -7.35
CA ARG A 168 -14.57 -6.00 -6.55
C ARG A 168 -13.40 -6.38 -7.45
N HIS A 169 -12.17 -6.13 -6.99
CA HIS A 169 -10.99 -6.60 -7.69
C HIS A 169 -10.89 -8.13 -7.63
N PRO A 170 -10.21 -8.80 -8.59
CA PRO A 170 -10.03 -10.25 -8.55
C PRO A 170 -9.35 -10.78 -7.28
N ASP A 171 -8.56 -9.94 -6.60
CA ASP A 171 -7.89 -10.24 -5.33
C ASP A 171 -8.66 -9.73 -4.09
N HIS A 172 -9.96 -9.40 -4.21
CA HIS A 172 -10.72 -8.78 -3.12
C HIS A 172 -10.65 -9.57 -1.80
N ASP A 173 -10.81 -10.90 -1.87
CA ASP A 173 -10.81 -11.79 -0.70
C ASP A 173 -9.39 -12.16 -0.22
N THR A 174 -8.38 -11.96 -1.06
CA THR A 174 -6.99 -12.37 -0.83
C THR A 174 -6.01 -11.20 -0.79
N TYR A 175 -6.53 -9.97 -0.69
CA TYR A 175 -5.74 -8.75 -0.73
C TYR A 175 -4.69 -8.72 0.36
N ALA A 176 -3.43 -8.57 -0.05
CA ALA A 176 -2.30 -8.45 0.86
C ALA A 176 -2.17 -7.00 1.33
N PHE A 177 -2.65 -6.68 2.53
CA PHE A 177 -2.48 -5.34 3.10
C PHE A 177 -1.00 -5.02 3.30
N HIS A 178 -0.65 -3.77 3.00
CA HIS A 178 0.74 -3.33 3.04
C HIS A 178 0.84 -1.81 3.23
N ILE A 179 2.00 -1.38 3.72
CA ILE A 179 2.45 0.01 3.70
C ILE A 179 3.61 0.09 2.72
N THR A 180 3.46 0.88 1.66
CA THR A 180 4.48 1.02 0.61
C THR A 180 5.53 2.04 1.03
N PHE A 181 6.79 1.62 1.03
CA PHE A 181 7.94 2.51 1.16
C PHE A 181 8.52 2.92 -0.20
N ALA A 182 8.50 1.98 -1.15
CA ALA A 182 9.17 2.13 -2.43
C ALA A 182 8.63 1.19 -3.51
N TYR A 183 8.87 1.55 -4.77
CA TYR A 183 8.67 0.71 -5.95
C TYR A 183 10.01 0.33 -6.57
N VAL A 184 10.10 -0.88 -7.10
CA VAL A 184 11.31 -1.38 -7.75
C VAL A 184 11.43 -0.82 -9.17
N ILE A 185 12.56 -0.18 -9.46
CA ILE A 185 12.96 0.26 -10.80
C ILE A 185 13.76 -0.86 -11.47
N GLU A 186 14.78 -1.37 -10.78
CA GLU A 186 15.60 -2.50 -11.22
C GLU A 186 15.54 -3.63 -10.20
N ARG A 187 15.40 -4.87 -10.69
CA ARG A 187 15.34 -6.07 -9.85
C ARG A 187 16.72 -6.37 -9.23
N LEU A 188 16.70 -6.92 -8.02
CA LEU A 188 17.88 -7.26 -7.24
C LEU A 188 18.66 -8.41 -7.88
N SER A 189 19.99 -8.33 -7.88
CA SER A 189 20.83 -9.47 -8.27
C SER A 189 20.77 -10.59 -7.24
N ASP A 190 21.12 -11.82 -7.63
CA ASP A 190 21.07 -12.96 -6.72
C ASP A 190 22.06 -12.82 -5.55
N GLU A 191 23.17 -12.11 -5.77
CA GLU A 191 24.15 -11.76 -4.73
C GLU A 191 23.60 -10.75 -3.71
N ALA A 192 22.58 -9.97 -4.09
CA ALA A 192 21.92 -9.02 -3.19
C ALA A 192 20.89 -9.68 -2.28
N LEU A 193 20.27 -10.78 -2.70
CA LEU A 193 19.13 -11.36 -1.99
C LEU A 193 19.46 -11.77 -0.55
N PRO A 194 20.58 -12.44 -0.21
CA PRO A 194 20.83 -12.87 1.16
C PRO A 194 20.91 -11.71 2.17
N ARG A 195 21.56 -10.60 1.79
CA ARG A 195 21.65 -9.40 2.65
C ARG A 195 20.34 -8.63 2.73
N TRP A 196 19.56 -8.60 1.64
CA TRP A 196 18.21 -8.08 1.70
C TRP A 196 17.33 -8.93 2.62
N GLN A 197 17.41 -10.26 2.56
CA GLN A 197 16.63 -11.12 3.47
C GLN A 197 16.95 -10.82 4.94
N GLN A 198 18.24 -10.69 5.28
CA GLN A 198 18.66 -10.32 6.63
C GLN A 198 18.07 -8.97 7.06
N LEU A 199 18.20 -7.92 6.23
CA LEU A 199 17.60 -6.61 6.50
C LEU A 199 16.09 -6.70 6.73
N LEU A 200 15.37 -7.43 5.88
CA LEU A 200 13.92 -7.56 5.96
C LEU A 200 13.47 -8.28 7.24
N ASP A 201 14.21 -9.31 7.65
CA ASP A 201 13.94 -10.02 8.90
C ASP A 201 14.16 -9.11 10.11
N GLU A 202 15.27 -8.34 10.12
CA GLU A 202 15.57 -7.34 11.14
C GLU A 202 14.48 -6.26 11.21
N ILE A 203 14.15 -5.62 10.08
CA ILE A 203 13.11 -4.57 10.03
C ILE A 203 11.74 -5.09 10.47
N GLY A 204 11.35 -6.26 9.98
CA GLY A 204 10.08 -6.87 10.37
C GLY A 204 10.01 -7.15 11.86
N SER A 205 11.12 -7.58 12.48
CA SER A 205 11.21 -7.79 13.93
C SER A 205 11.16 -6.48 14.71
N ASP A 206 12.03 -5.53 14.36
CA ASP A 206 12.18 -4.25 15.07
C ASP A 206 10.86 -3.48 15.13
N VAL A 207 10.16 -3.37 13.98
CA VAL A 207 8.89 -2.62 13.94
C VAL A 207 7.81 -3.34 14.75
N ARG A 208 7.73 -4.67 14.73
CA ARG A 208 6.74 -5.43 15.54
C ARG A 208 6.98 -5.31 17.03
N GLU A 209 8.25 -5.33 17.46
CA GLU A 209 8.60 -5.19 18.87
C GLU A 209 8.31 -3.77 19.37
N ARG A 210 8.69 -2.76 18.57
CA ARG A 210 8.53 -1.36 18.93
C ARG A 210 7.09 -0.87 18.83
N CYS A 211 6.37 -1.29 17.79
CA CYS A 211 4.99 -0.91 17.50
C CYS A 211 4.12 -2.16 17.28
N PRO A 212 3.76 -2.90 18.35
CA PRO A 212 2.95 -4.11 18.21
C PRO A 212 1.61 -3.87 17.52
N ILE A 213 1.05 -2.67 17.71
CA ILE A 213 -0.11 -2.14 16.99
C ILE A 213 0.32 -0.84 16.32
N LEU A 214 0.03 -0.70 15.03
CA LEU A 214 0.35 0.49 14.27
C LEU A 214 -0.64 1.62 14.56
N GLU A 215 -0.11 2.82 14.76
CA GLU A 215 -0.87 4.05 14.91
C GLU A 215 -1.23 4.60 13.52
N LEU A 216 -2.40 4.19 13.04
CA LEU A 216 -2.97 4.63 11.78
C LEU A 216 -4.18 5.53 12.03
N ARG A 217 -4.34 6.55 11.19
CA ARG A 217 -5.56 7.38 11.13
C ARG A 217 -6.77 6.51 10.75
N PRO A 218 -8.00 6.94 11.08
CA PRO A 218 -9.20 6.31 10.55
C PRO A 218 -9.16 6.21 9.02
N PRO A 219 -9.87 5.24 8.42
CA PRO A 219 -9.99 5.18 6.96
C PRO A 219 -10.47 6.52 6.41
N ALA A 220 -9.89 6.97 5.29
CA ALA A 220 -10.29 8.17 4.59
C ALA A 220 -10.37 7.89 3.09
N PHE A 221 -11.42 8.39 2.43
CA PHE A 221 -11.49 8.48 0.99
C PHE A 221 -10.61 9.63 0.52
N CYS A 222 -9.67 9.34 -0.37
CA CYS A 222 -8.66 10.29 -0.83
C CYS A 222 -8.60 10.36 -2.36
N ALA A 223 -8.20 11.52 -2.88
CA ALA A 223 -7.73 11.69 -4.25
C ALA A 223 -6.20 11.82 -4.28
N PHE A 224 -5.58 11.50 -5.42
CA PHE A 224 -4.14 11.65 -5.63
C PHE A 224 -3.85 11.90 -7.11
N ASP A 225 -2.82 12.70 -7.39
CA ASP A 225 -2.31 12.94 -8.76
C ASP A 225 -1.20 11.95 -9.13
N ASP A 226 -0.47 11.48 -8.12
CA ASP A 226 0.64 10.53 -8.22
C ASP A 226 0.84 9.85 -6.85
N MET A 227 1.96 9.16 -6.64
CA MET A 227 2.23 8.42 -5.38
C MET A 227 2.85 9.29 -4.26
N ASN A 228 2.98 10.59 -4.45
CA ASN A 228 3.63 11.50 -3.50
C ASN A 228 2.67 12.06 -2.45
N HIS A 229 1.37 12.13 -2.73
CA HIS A 229 0.39 12.70 -1.80
C HIS A 229 -1.01 12.10 -2.01
N PHE A 230 -1.73 11.90 -0.91
CA PHE A 230 -3.11 11.42 -0.93
C PHE A 230 -3.93 12.40 -0.09
N GLU A 231 -4.77 13.19 -0.76
CA GLU A 231 -5.57 14.24 -0.14
C GLU A 231 -6.84 13.65 0.44
N GLU A 232 -7.03 13.77 1.76
CA GLU A 232 -8.23 13.28 2.45
C GLU A 232 -9.46 14.12 2.06
N LEU A 233 -10.40 13.52 1.32
CA LEU A 233 -11.66 14.17 0.92
C LEU A 233 -12.78 13.90 1.93
N MET A 234 -12.79 12.71 2.52
CA MET A 234 -13.78 12.32 3.51
C MET A 234 -13.22 11.28 4.49
N VAL A 235 -13.22 11.61 5.78
CA VAL A 235 -12.71 10.74 6.85
C VAL A 235 -13.84 9.97 7.53
N PHE A 236 -13.68 8.65 7.65
CA PHE A 236 -14.61 7.76 8.33
C PHE A 236 -14.30 7.71 9.84
N ASN A 237 -14.56 8.82 10.54
CA ASN A 237 -14.26 8.96 11.96
C ASN A 237 -15.15 8.06 12.84
N PHE A 238 -14.52 7.35 13.77
CA PHE A 238 -15.23 6.67 14.85
C PHE A 238 -15.82 7.71 15.81
N LYS A 239 -17.09 7.54 16.21
CA LYS A 239 -17.68 8.40 17.25
C LYS A 239 -16.89 8.22 18.56
N PRO A 240 -16.67 9.30 19.34
CA PRO A 240 -16.06 9.20 20.67
C PRO A 240 -16.85 8.29 21.62
#